data_AF-A0A0C9Z4D6-F1
#
_entry.id   AF-A0A0C9Z4D6-F1
#
_cell.length_a   1.000
_cell.length_b   1.000
_cell.length_c   1.000
_cell.angle_alpha   90.00
_cell.angle_beta   90.00
_cell.angle_gamma   90.00
#
_symmetry.space_group_name_H-M   'P 1'
#
loop_
_entity.id
_entity.type
_entity.pdbx_description
1 polymer ?
#
loop_
_entity_poly.entity_id
_entity_poly.type
_entity_poly.pdbx_seq_one_letter_code
_entity_poly.pdbx_strand_id
1 'polypeptide(L)'
;GELAHRLLKRFYQSTNKQDPSKQLAKQERRHTRIRRLQQSGNTKDNQPAGSLLPLEAHHCLSSYPGIIINLACFLEEHRGDPAVVNFIPKIKDHILSRLLGLEYDGDERDFTDVERNDVRFVNNLNGVFQPKRFQINYTTYDVRRDQDTLKPGNGSTVMMLSRESSASAHPFWYARVLGAFCINVLHVGPNARNRSPQYMEVLWVRWFGVVPQYRWGFREGRLPKIGFVPDSPAAFGFLDPSLVIRACHLIPAFADHRTNDLLRHGPSAARLPGEVDDWASFYVNM
;
A
#
# COMPACT_ATOMS: atom_id res chain seq x y z
N GLY A 1 -16.15 -22.46 35.47
CA GLY A 1 -15.07 -23.45 35.67
C GLY A 1 -14.39 -23.84 34.37
N GLU A 2 -15.14 -24.25 33.36
CA GLU A 2 -14.58 -24.88 32.15
C GLU A 2 -13.83 -23.91 31.20
N LEU A 3 -14.32 -22.68 31.05
CA LEU A 3 -13.73 -21.69 30.14
C LEU A 3 -12.34 -21.22 30.62
N ALA A 4 -12.16 -21.06 31.93
CA ALA A 4 -10.86 -20.74 32.54
C ALA A 4 -9.85 -21.88 32.36
N HIS A 5 -10.31 -23.13 32.47
CA HIS A 5 -9.48 -24.31 32.26
C HIS A 5 -9.02 -24.45 30.80
N ARG A 6 -9.86 -24.12 29.82
CA ARG A 6 -9.48 -24.08 28.39
C ARG A 6 -8.42 -23.01 28.11
N LEU A 7 -8.54 -21.82 28.72
CA LEU A 7 -7.57 -20.74 28.57
C LEU A 7 -6.21 -21.10 29.15
N LEU A 8 -6.17 -21.71 30.33
CA LEU A 8 -4.92 -22.20 30.95
C LEU A 8 -4.22 -23.25 30.10
N LYS A 9 -4.96 -24.19 29.51
CA LYS A 9 -4.38 -25.19 28.58
C LYS A 9 -3.80 -24.54 27.33
N ARG A 10 -4.49 -23.54 26.76
CA ARG A 10 -4.03 -22.79 25.59
C ARG A 10 -2.75 -21.97 25.91
N PHE A 11 -2.70 -21.34 27.08
CA PHE A 11 -1.51 -20.63 27.54
C PHE A 11 -0.35 -21.59 27.77
N TYR A 12 -0.58 -22.74 28.39
CA TYR A 12 0.46 -23.74 28.65
C TYR A 12 1.11 -24.28 27.37
N GLN A 13 0.31 -24.54 26.31
CA GLN A 13 0.81 -24.95 24.99
C GLN A 13 1.76 -23.93 24.36
N SER A 14 1.64 -22.65 24.72
CA SER A 14 2.45 -21.55 24.21
C SER A 14 3.63 -21.18 25.11
N THR A 15 3.97 -22.01 26.11
CA THR A 15 5.16 -21.84 26.96
C THR A 15 6.30 -22.74 26.47
N ASN A 16 7.55 -22.32 26.72
CA ASN A 16 8.72 -23.17 26.49
C ASN A 16 8.96 -24.21 27.61
N LYS A 17 8.01 -24.33 28.56
CA LYS A 17 7.98 -25.25 29.70
C LYS A 17 9.11 -25.11 30.73
N GLN A 18 9.96 -24.09 30.62
CA GLN A 18 10.88 -23.68 31.69
C GLN A 18 10.20 -22.67 32.62
N ASP A 19 10.00 -23.03 33.89
CA ASP A 19 9.24 -22.25 34.90
C ASP A 19 7.82 -21.84 34.42
N PRO A 20 6.94 -22.83 34.16
CA PRO A 20 5.64 -22.62 33.52
C PRO A 20 4.71 -21.72 34.35
N SER A 21 4.83 -21.72 35.68
CA SER A 21 4.00 -20.92 36.58
C SER A 21 4.16 -19.42 36.34
N LYS A 22 5.40 -18.93 36.19
CA LYS A 22 5.66 -17.51 35.91
C LYS A 22 5.22 -17.10 34.51
N GLN A 23 5.38 -17.98 33.52
CA GLN A 23 4.98 -17.70 32.14
C GLN A 23 3.46 -17.66 31.97
N LEU A 24 2.75 -18.59 32.61
CA LEU A 24 1.28 -18.58 32.66
C LEU A 24 0.75 -17.32 33.32
N ALA A 25 1.33 -16.90 34.45
CA ALA A 25 0.95 -15.67 35.13
C ALA A 25 1.18 -14.43 34.25
N LYS A 26 2.26 -14.39 33.47
CA LYS A 26 2.55 -13.28 32.54
C LYS A 26 1.56 -13.23 31.37
N GLN A 27 1.19 -14.38 30.82
CA GLN A 27 0.22 -14.49 29.72
C GLN A 27 -1.21 -14.17 30.19
N GLU A 28 -1.61 -14.63 31.38
CA GLU A 28 -2.90 -14.28 31.99
C GLU A 28 -3.00 -12.76 32.20
N ARG A 29 -1.99 -12.13 32.79
CA ARG A 29 -1.96 -10.68 32.99
C ARG A 29 -2.08 -9.91 31.67
N ARG A 30 -1.42 -10.38 30.60
CA ARG A 30 -1.51 -9.78 29.26
C ARG A 30 -2.92 -9.93 28.67
N HIS A 31 -3.49 -11.13 28.75
CA HIS A 31 -4.84 -11.41 28.27
C HIS A 31 -5.91 -10.58 29.03
N THR A 32 -5.79 -10.49 30.36
CA THR A 32 -6.69 -9.70 31.21
C THR A 32 -6.54 -8.20 30.97
N ARG A 33 -5.32 -7.70 30.70
CA ARG A 33 -5.09 -6.28 30.31
C ARG A 33 -5.75 -5.96 28.95
N ILE A 34 -5.62 -6.82 27.95
CA ILE A 34 -6.25 -6.63 26.63
C ILE A 34 -7.78 -6.64 26.77
N ARG A 35 -8.34 -7.57 27.55
CA ARG A 35 -9.78 -7.63 27.80
C ARG A 35 -10.31 -6.39 28.51
N ARG A 36 -9.56 -5.84 29.48
CA ARG A 36 -9.92 -4.58 30.15
C ARG A 36 -9.86 -3.38 29.20
N LEU A 37 -8.88 -3.32 28.31
CA LEU A 37 -8.80 -2.26 27.28
C LEU A 37 -9.99 -2.34 26.30
N GLN A 38 -10.42 -3.55 25.93
CA GLN A 38 -11.60 -3.76 25.08
C GLN A 38 -12.91 -3.40 25.80
N GLN A 39 -12.99 -3.59 27.11
CA GLN A 39 -14.17 -3.25 27.91
C GLN A 39 -14.23 -1.77 28.32
N SER A 40 -13.07 -1.11 28.48
CA SER A 40 -12.98 0.30 28.85
C SER A 40 -13.18 1.27 27.67
N GLY A 41 -13.23 0.77 26.43
CA GLY A 41 -13.55 1.54 25.23
C GLY A 41 -15.04 1.81 24.99
N ASN A 42 -15.91 1.51 25.97
CA ASN A 42 -17.38 1.56 25.82
C ASN A 42 -18.07 2.76 26.53
N THR A 43 -17.32 3.80 26.91
CA THR A 43 -17.91 5.08 27.35
C THR A 43 -18.05 6.05 26.18
N LYS A 44 -19.29 6.12 25.68
CA LYS A 44 -19.92 7.13 24.82
C LYS A 44 -19.02 8.27 24.32
N ASP A 45 -18.53 8.10 23.10
CA ASP A 45 -18.35 9.19 22.16
C ASP A 45 -18.87 8.68 20.80
N ASN A 46 -19.92 9.31 20.27
CA ASN A 46 -20.55 8.96 19.00
C ASN A 46 -19.67 9.43 17.83
N GLN A 47 -18.56 8.74 17.59
CA GLN A 47 -17.88 8.71 16.29
C GLN A 47 -17.95 7.27 15.77
N PRO A 48 -18.35 7.02 14.51
CA PRO A 48 -18.38 5.66 14.01
C PRO A 48 -16.95 5.11 13.97
N ALA A 49 -16.63 4.24 14.91
CA ALA A 49 -15.51 3.34 14.83
C ALA A 49 -15.67 2.54 13.52
N GLY A 50 -14.77 2.80 12.57
CA GLY A 50 -14.54 2.05 11.33
C GLY A 50 -15.76 1.33 10.76
N SER A 51 -16.55 2.02 9.94
CA SER A 51 -17.48 1.33 9.04
C SER A 51 -16.68 0.36 8.18
N LEU A 52 -16.86 -0.94 8.43
CA LEU A 52 -16.40 -2.01 7.55
C LEU A 52 -16.92 -1.74 6.14
N LEU A 53 -16.12 -2.01 5.12
CA LEU A 53 -16.62 -1.87 3.75
C LEU A 53 -17.71 -2.89 3.50
N PRO A 54 -18.76 -2.52 2.74
CA PRO A 54 -19.67 -3.49 2.17
C PRO A 54 -18.86 -4.60 1.48
N LEU A 55 -19.28 -5.83 1.73
CA LEU A 55 -18.56 -7.03 1.32
C LEU A 55 -18.47 -7.18 -0.21
N GLU A 56 -19.32 -6.45 -0.94
CA GLU A 56 -19.43 -6.43 -2.40
C GLU A 56 -18.45 -5.43 -3.03
N ALA A 57 -17.99 -4.42 -2.28
CA ALA A 57 -17.01 -3.48 -2.76
C ALA A 57 -15.60 -4.10 -2.71
N HIS A 58 -14.83 -4.00 -3.80
CA HIS A 58 -13.43 -4.41 -3.81
C HIS A 58 -12.59 -3.57 -2.85
N HIS A 59 -12.77 -2.25 -2.92
CA HIS A 59 -11.99 -1.31 -2.14
C HIS A 59 -12.76 -0.01 -1.91
N CYS A 60 -12.21 0.85 -1.07
CA CYS A 60 -12.72 2.20 -0.89
C CYS A 60 -11.61 3.16 -0.47
N LEU A 61 -11.58 4.28 -1.19
CA LEU A 61 -10.70 5.41 -0.94
C LEU A 61 -11.53 6.65 -0.58
N SER A 62 -12.54 6.97 -1.39
CA SER A 62 -13.30 8.22 -1.38
C SER A 62 -14.30 8.40 -0.21
N SER A 63 -14.74 7.34 0.47
CA SER A 63 -15.75 7.45 1.54
C SER A 63 -15.18 7.69 2.95
N TYR A 64 -13.86 7.71 3.11
CA TYR A 64 -13.21 7.89 4.41
C TYR A 64 -12.84 9.35 4.69
N PRO A 65 -12.62 9.72 5.97
CA PRO A 65 -12.03 11.01 6.29
C PRO A 65 -10.73 11.24 5.51
N GLY A 66 -10.66 12.36 4.80
CA GLY A 66 -9.49 12.80 4.06
C GLY A 66 -9.15 14.23 4.40
N ILE A 67 -8.17 14.76 3.69
CA ILE A 67 -7.88 16.19 3.66
C ILE A 67 -7.92 16.65 2.22
N ILE A 68 -8.30 17.90 2.02
CA ILE A 68 -8.17 18.57 0.73
C ILE A 68 -6.78 19.21 0.71
N ILE A 69 -5.97 18.85 -0.27
CA ILE A 69 -4.61 19.35 -0.43
C ILE A 69 -4.47 20.17 -1.71
N ASN A 70 -3.51 21.09 -1.70
CA ASN A 70 -3.00 21.65 -2.93
C ASN A 70 -1.83 20.79 -3.40
N LEU A 71 -2.13 19.82 -4.27
CA LEU A 71 -1.12 18.90 -4.77
C LEU A 71 -0.10 19.62 -5.66
N ALA A 72 -0.50 20.69 -6.36
CA ALA A 72 0.44 21.53 -7.09
C ALA A 72 1.49 22.15 -6.16
N CYS A 73 1.08 22.77 -5.04
CA CYS A 73 2.02 23.29 -4.04
C CYS A 73 2.94 22.21 -3.47
N PHE A 74 2.42 21.03 -3.17
CA PHE A 74 3.23 19.91 -2.69
C PHE A 74 4.35 19.53 -3.68
N LEU A 75 4.02 19.44 -4.97
CA LEU A 75 5.00 19.11 -6.01
C LEU A 75 6.06 20.21 -6.18
N GLU A 76 5.65 21.47 -6.01
CA GLU A 76 6.55 22.63 -6.04
C GLU A 76 7.53 22.63 -4.85
N GLU A 77 7.03 22.36 -3.64
CA GLU A 77 7.83 22.27 -2.41
C GLU A 77 8.87 21.15 -2.45
N HIS A 78 8.58 20.07 -3.17
CA HIS A 78 9.47 18.91 -3.31
C HIS A 78 10.25 18.92 -4.63
N ARG A 79 10.36 20.09 -5.29
CA ARG A 79 11.14 20.22 -6.53
C ARG A 79 12.55 19.66 -6.37
N GLY A 80 12.89 18.71 -7.24
CA GLY A 80 14.18 18.03 -7.23
C GLY A 80 14.22 16.76 -6.39
N ASP A 81 13.16 16.37 -5.68
CA ASP A 81 13.02 15.02 -5.12
C ASP A 81 12.79 13.99 -6.24
N PRO A 82 13.56 12.88 -6.31
CA PRO A 82 13.38 11.87 -7.35
C PRO A 82 11.97 11.30 -7.40
N ALA A 83 11.25 11.28 -6.27
CA ALA A 83 9.88 10.77 -6.20
C ALA A 83 8.87 11.61 -6.99
N VAL A 84 9.12 12.93 -7.14
CA VAL A 84 8.20 13.86 -7.82
C VAL A 84 8.65 14.22 -9.24
N VAL A 85 9.81 13.73 -9.67
CA VAL A 85 10.29 13.93 -11.04
C VAL A 85 9.29 13.29 -12.02
N ASN A 86 8.89 14.06 -13.03
CA ASN A 86 7.91 13.67 -14.05
C ASN A 86 6.54 13.23 -13.48
N PHE A 87 6.18 13.67 -12.28
CA PHE A 87 4.90 13.31 -11.64
C PHE A 87 3.69 13.63 -12.54
N ILE A 88 3.64 14.83 -13.12
CA ILE A 88 2.51 15.29 -13.93
C ILE A 88 2.37 14.51 -15.25
N PRO A 89 3.43 14.32 -16.07
CA PRO A 89 3.36 13.44 -17.23
C PRO A 89 2.88 12.02 -16.88
N LYS A 90 3.50 11.38 -15.88
CA LYS A 90 3.16 10.00 -15.49
C LYS A 90 1.74 9.83 -14.98
N ILE A 91 1.25 10.75 -14.13
CA ILE A 91 -0.11 10.65 -13.63
C ILE A 91 -1.14 10.88 -14.74
N LYS A 92 -0.82 11.73 -15.73
CA LYS A 92 -1.66 11.91 -16.93
C LYS A 92 -1.68 10.64 -17.77
N ASP A 93 -0.54 10.00 -17.99
CA ASP A 93 -0.44 8.74 -18.73
C ASP A 93 -1.25 7.62 -18.07
N HIS A 94 -1.12 7.50 -16.75
CA HIS A 94 -1.92 6.57 -15.95
C HIS A 94 -3.43 6.85 -16.05
N ILE A 95 -3.84 8.12 -15.88
CA ILE A 95 -5.25 8.51 -15.95
C ILE A 95 -5.81 8.34 -17.35
N LEU A 96 -5.06 8.73 -18.39
CA LEU A 96 -5.49 8.64 -19.78
C LEU A 96 -5.68 7.18 -20.20
N SER A 97 -4.74 6.29 -19.83
CA SER A 97 -4.88 4.84 -20.07
C SER A 97 -6.21 4.30 -19.54
N ARG A 98 -6.58 4.70 -18.33
CA ARG A 98 -7.83 4.28 -17.68
C ARG A 98 -9.07 4.90 -18.30
N LEU A 99 -9.02 6.20 -18.64
CA LEU A 99 -10.11 6.89 -19.34
C LEU A 99 -10.38 6.31 -20.74
N LEU A 100 -9.32 5.81 -21.40
CA LEU A 100 -9.40 5.09 -22.67
C LEU A 100 -9.74 3.60 -22.50
N GLY A 101 -9.89 3.11 -21.26
CA GLY A 101 -10.17 1.71 -20.96
C GLY A 101 -9.14 0.73 -21.52
N LEU A 102 -7.86 1.14 -21.54
CA LEU A 102 -6.76 0.28 -21.92
C LEU A 102 -6.45 -0.68 -20.75
N GLU A 103 -6.19 -1.94 -21.07
CA GLU A 103 -5.79 -2.91 -20.06
C GLU A 103 -4.40 -2.56 -19.50
N TYR A 104 -4.24 -2.74 -18.19
CA TYR A 104 -2.94 -2.63 -17.54
C TYR A 104 -2.12 -3.88 -17.87
N ASP A 105 -1.13 -3.73 -18.73
CA ASP A 105 -0.21 -4.79 -19.18
C ASP A 105 1.04 -4.91 -18.31
N GLY A 106 1.20 -3.99 -17.35
CA GLY A 106 2.27 -4.03 -16.37
C GLY A 106 3.22 -2.84 -16.45
N ASP A 107 3.23 -2.14 -17.58
CA ASP A 107 4.00 -0.93 -17.79
C ASP A 107 3.07 0.28 -17.93
N GLU A 108 3.54 1.46 -17.53
CA GLU A 108 2.84 2.71 -17.86
C GLU A 108 3.00 2.96 -19.36
N ARG A 109 1.89 3.23 -20.04
CA ARG A 109 1.90 3.58 -21.46
C ARG A 109 2.33 5.03 -21.62
N ASP A 110 3.32 5.26 -22.47
CA ASP A 110 3.72 6.61 -22.83
C ASP A 110 2.73 7.21 -23.83
N PHE A 111 2.26 8.42 -23.51
CA PHE A 111 1.50 9.25 -24.44
C PHE A 111 2.32 10.47 -24.86
N THR A 112 1.99 11.02 -26.02
CA THR A 112 2.57 12.29 -26.47
C THR A 112 2.09 13.44 -25.60
N ASP A 113 2.83 14.56 -25.59
CA ASP A 113 2.41 15.74 -24.83
C ASP A 113 1.07 16.31 -25.32
N VAL A 114 0.75 16.12 -26.60
CA VAL A 114 -0.55 16.51 -27.17
C VAL A 114 -1.67 15.68 -26.54
N GLU A 115 -1.54 14.36 -26.49
CA GLU A 115 -2.51 13.47 -25.87
C GLU A 115 -2.62 13.71 -24.36
N ARG A 116 -1.49 13.96 -23.67
CA ARG A 116 -1.50 14.34 -22.25
C ARG A 116 -2.27 15.64 -22.01
N ASN A 117 -2.26 16.58 -22.95
CA ASN A 117 -3.00 17.84 -22.84
C ASN A 117 -4.52 17.68 -22.99
N ASP A 118 -4.98 16.54 -23.49
CA ASP A 118 -6.40 16.18 -23.52
C ASP A 118 -6.95 15.84 -22.13
N VAL A 119 -6.08 15.52 -21.17
CA VAL A 119 -6.44 15.34 -19.75
C VAL A 119 -6.25 16.66 -19.00
N ARG A 120 -7.35 17.22 -18.50
CA ARG A 120 -7.36 18.42 -17.67
C ARG A 120 -7.70 18.07 -16.23
N PHE A 121 -6.87 18.51 -15.30
CA PHE A 121 -7.18 18.47 -13.87
C PHE A 121 -8.13 19.62 -13.54
N VAL A 122 -9.29 19.31 -12.96
CA VAL A 122 -10.19 20.33 -12.45
C VAL A 122 -9.47 21.13 -11.36
N ASN A 123 -9.56 22.46 -11.42
CA ASN A 123 -8.85 23.38 -10.54
C ASN A 123 -7.32 23.22 -10.52
N ASN A 124 -6.70 22.69 -11.59
CA ASN A 124 -5.24 22.57 -11.72
C ASN A 124 -4.56 21.87 -10.53
N LEU A 125 -5.16 20.78 -10.03
CA LEU A 125 -4.70 20.04 -8.84
C LEU A 125 -4.74 20.85 -7.52
N ASN A 126 -5.39 22.01 -7.51
CA ASN A 126 -5.79 22.68 -6.28
C ASN A 126 -7.08 22.04 -5.76
N GLY A 127 -7.04 21.53 -4.54
CA GLY A 127 -8.19 20.91 -3.91
C GLY A 127 -8.34 19.41 -4.20
N VAL A 128 -7.22 18.70 -4.38
CA VAL A 128 -7.21 17.24 -4.51
C VAL A 128 -7.58 16.61 -3.17
N PHE A 129 -8.50 15.65 -3.20
CA PHE A 129 -8.85 14.91 -2.00
C PHE A 129 -7.83 13.80 -1.74
N GLN A 130 -7.18 13.86 -0.59
CA GLN A 130 -6.24 12.84 -0.12
C GLN A 130 -6.87 12.07 1.06
N PRO A 131 -7.36 10.85 0.83
CA PRO A 131 -7.92 10.04 1.90
C PRO A 131 -6.85 9.58 2.90
N LYS A 132 -7.22 9.51 4.18
CA LYS A 132 -6.33 9.03 5.24
C LYS A 132 -6.31 7.52 5.37
N ARG A 133 -7.27 6.83 4.76
CA ARG A 133 -7.45 5.38 4.83
C ARG A 133 -7.74 4.82 3.45
N PHE A 134 -7.16 3.66 3.18
CA PHE A 134 -7.46 2.83 2.03
C PHE A 134 -7.86 1.46 2.55
N GLN A 135 -9.06 1.01 2.23
CA GLN A 135 -9.56 -0.30 2.63
C GLN A 135 -9.75 -1.20 1.41
N ILE A 136 -9.36 -2.47 1.56
CA ILE A 136 -9.43 -3.48 0.49
C ILE A 136 -10.06 -4.74 1.08
N ASN A 137 -11.09 -5.25 0.43
CA ASN A 137 -11.67 -6.55 0.74
C ASN A 137 -11.02 -7.60 -0.16
N TYR A 138 -10.59 -8.72 0.41
CA TYR A 138 -9.96 -9.80 -0.32
C TYR A 138 -10.47 -11.16 0.14
N THR A 139 -10.26 -12.17 -0.72
CA THR A 139 -10.60 -13.55 -0.39
C THR A 139 -9.36 -14.25 0.14
N THR A 140 -9.46 -14.85 1.31
CA THR A 140 -8.41 -15.66 1.92
C THR A 140 -8.36 -17.06 1.29
N TYR A 141 -7.26 -17.78 1.53
CA TYR A 141 -7.06 -19.13 0.98
C TYR A 141 -8.17 -20.13 1.36
N ASP A 142 -8.77 -20.00 2.54
CA ASP A 142 -9.89 -20.81 3.01
C ASP A 142 -11.26 -20.34 2.48
N VAL A 143 -11.26 -19.54 1.40
CA VAL A 143 -12.45 -18.99 0.71
C VAL A 143 -13.32 -18.16 1.66
N ARG A 144 -12.68 -17.48 2.62
CA ARG A 144 -13.34 -16.49 3.47
C ARG A 144 -13.03 -15.09 2.96
N ARG A 145 -13.79 -14.12 3.44
CA ARG A 145 -13.53 -12.71 3.18
C ARG A 145 -12.80 -12.12 4.37
N ASP A 146 -11.77 -11.34 4.08
CA ASP A 146 -11.06 -10.53 5.06
C ASP A 146 -10.83 -9.13 4.47
N GLN A 147 -10.40 -8.20 5.33
CA GLN A 147 -10.23 -6.81 4.98
C GLN A 147 -8.92 -6.26 5.51
N ASP A 148 -8.17 -5.59 4.63
CA ASP A 148 -7.01 -4.81 5.02
C ASP A 148 -7.37 -3.32 5.08
N THR A 149 -6.88 -2.64 6.12
CA THR A 149 -6.96 -1.18 6.24
C THR A 149 -5.57 -0.60 6.29
N LEU A 150 -5.25 0.21 5.29
CA LEU A 150 -3.97 0.86 5.09
C LEU A 150 -4.06 2.35 5.35
N LYS A 151 -2.93 2.94 5.74
CA LYS A 151 -2.74 4.39 5.80
C LYS A 151 -1.73 4.78 4.72
N PRO A 152 -2.18 5.26 3.55
CA PRO A 152 -1.29 5.76 2.50
C PRO A 152 -0.28 6.78 3.04
N GLY A 153 0.97 6.69 2.60
CA GLY A 153 2.07 7.55 3.06
C GLY A 153 2.66 7.20 4.43
N ASN A 154 2.16 6.16 5.09
CA ASN A 154 2.67 5.71 6.39
C ASN A 154 3.29 4.31 6.32
N GLY A 155 4.12 4.06 5.30
CA GLY A 155 4.87 2.82 5.15
C GLY A 155 4.02 1.61 4.74
N SER A 156 2.76 1.84 4.33
CA SER A 156 1.86 0.79 3.88
C SER A 156 2.34 0.17 2.57
N THR A 157 2.28 -1.14 2.46
CA THR A 157 2.72 -1.90 1.29
C THR A 157 1.59 -2.78 0.77
N VAL A 158 1.47 -2.86 -0.55
CA VAL A 158 0.42 -3.59 -1.25
C VAL A 158 1.03 -4.60 -2.21
N MET A 159 0.26 -5.63 -2.54
CA MET A 159 0.59 -6.61 -3.56
C MET A 159 -0.46 -6.64 -4.66
N MET A 160 -0.03 -6.91 -5.89
CA MET A 160 -0.88 -7.08 -7.07
C MET A 160 -0.39 -8.24 -7.93
N LEU A 161 -1.22 -8.71 -8.87
CA LEU A 161 -0.79 -9.74 -9.81
C LEU A 161 0.33 -9.20 -10.70
N SER A 162 1.43 -9.96 -10.77
CA SER A 162 2.48 -9.72 -11.74
C SER A 162 1.97 -10.01 -13.15
N ARG A 163 2.44 -9.23 -14.13
CA ARG A 163 2.20 -9.47 -15.56
C ARG A 163 3.37 -10.19 -16.24
N GLU A 164 4.35 -10.63 -15.46
CA GLU A 164 5.46 -11.44 -15.96
C GLU A 164 4.98 -12.83 -16.40
N SER A 165 5.40 -13.24 -17.61
CA SER A 165 4.97 -14.49 -18.24
C SER A 165 5.97 -15.64 -18.14
N SER A 166 7.14 -15.41 -17.54
CA SER A 166 8.18 -16.44 -17.44
C SER A 166 7.79 -17.57 -16.48
N ALA A 167 8.23 -18.80 -16.74
CA ALA A 167 7.91 -19.95 -15.88
C ALA A 167 8.46 -19.84 -14.45
N SER A 168 9.46 -18.99 -14.24
CA SER A 168 10.04 -18.66 -12.93
C SER A 168 9.64 -17.27 -12.43
N ALA A 169 8.66 -16.64 -13.07
CA ALA A 169 8.20 -15.30 -12.71
C ALA A 169 7.65 -15.31 -11.29
N HIS A 170 7.91 -14.22 -10.57
CA HIS A 170 7.26 -14.04 -9.28
C HIS A 170 5.79 -13.68 -9.52
N PRO A 171 4.80 -14.39 -8.94
CA PRO A 171 3.39 -14.20 -9.27
C PRO A 171 2.83 -12.84 -8.87
N PHE A 172 3.56 -12.07 -8.05
CA PHE A 172 3.10 -10.80 -7.51
C PHE A 172 4.11 -9.69 -7.72
N TRP A 173 3.61 -8.49 -7.93
CA TRP A 173 4.38 -7.27 -7.72
C TRP A 173 4.01 -6.62 -6.40
N TYR A 174 4.95 -5.86 -5.86
CA TYR A 174 4.78 -5.15 -4.60
C TYR A 174 5.10 -3.68 -4.78
N ALA A 175 4.36 -2.85 -4.03
CA ALA A 175 4.55 -1.42 -4.02
C ALA A 175 4.40 -0.87 -2.61
N ARG A 176 5.21 0.14 -2.27
CA ARG A 176 4.99 0.99 -1.11
C ARG A 176 4.07 2.13 -1.52
N VAL A 177 2.96 2.29 -0.81
CA VAL A 177 2.00 3.37 -1.06
C VAL A 177 2.47 4.65 -0.40
N LEU A 178 2.96 5.58 -1.21
CA LEU A 178 3.44 6.91 -0.80
C LEU A 178 2.29 7.88 -0.58
N GLY A 179 1.22 7.74 -1.35
CA GLY A 179 0.04 8.58 -1.25
C GLY A 179 -1.14 7.95 -1.97
N ALA A 180 -2.33 8.49 -1.71
CA ALA A 180 -3.54 8.11 -2.39
C ALA A 180 -4.34 9.38 -2.67
N PHE A 181 -4.94 9.49 -3.85
CA PHE A 181 -5.58 10.71 -4.32
C PHE A 181 -6.90 10.38 -5.02
N CYS A 182 -7.94 11.17 -4.75
CA CYS A 182 -9.13 11.24 -5.60
C CYS A 182 -9.04 12.55 -6.39
N ILE A 183 -8.81 12.44 -7.69
CA ILE A 183 -8.54 13.58 -8.56
C ILE A 183 -9.74 13.77 -9.50
N ASN A 184 -10.27 14.99 -9.55
CA ASN A 184 -11.32 15.34 -10.50
C ASN A 184 -10.68 15.72 -11.84
N VAL A 185 -11.04 15.00 -12.90
CA VAL A 185 -10.44 15.13 -14.24
C VAL A 185 -11.50 15.30 -15.33
N LEU A 186 -11.09 15.92 -16.42
CA LEU A 186 -11.85 16.08 -17.65
C LEU A 186 -11.03 15.55 -18.82
N HIS A 187 -11.63 14.70 -19.65
CA HIS A 187 -11.06 14.29 -20.92
C HIS A 187 -11.69 15.12 -22.03
N VAL A 188 -10.92 16.04 -22.61
CA VAL A 188 -11.38 16.95 -23.68
C VAL A 188 -10.90 16.56 -25.08
N GLY A 189 -10.14 15.47 -25.17
CA GLY A 189 -9.57 14.96 -26.41
C GLY A 189 -10.61 14.39 -27.38
N PRO A 190 -10.19 14.14 -28.63
CA PRO A 190 -11.07 13.56 -29.66
C PRO A 190 -11.53 12.15 -29.28
N ASN A 191 -10.70 11.39 -28.57
CA ASN A 191 -10.96 10.01 -28.14
C ASN A 191 -11.73 9.92 -26.81
N ALA A 192 -12.29 11.02 -26.31
CA ALA A 192 -13.01 11.05 -25.04
C ALA A 192 -14.30 10.21 -25.08
N ARG A 193 -14.31 9.11 -24.33
CA ARG A 193 -15.50 8.28 -24.10
C ARG A 193 -16.56 8.98 -23.25
N ASN A 194 -16.11 9.84 -22.34
CA ASN A 194 -16.95 10.68 -21.50
C ASN A 194 -16.27 12.04 -21.28
N ARG A 195 -17.01 13.12 -21.56
CA ARG A 195 -16.56 14.52 -21.43
C ARG A 195 -17.02 15.21 -20.14
N SER A 196 -17.81 14.53 -19.30
CA SER A 196 -18.15 15.06 -17.98
C SER A 196 -16.93 15.01 -17.04
N PRO A 197 -16.90 15.85 -15.99
CA PRO A 197 -15.95 15.67 -14.89
C PRO A 197 -16.06 14.26 -14.29
N GLN A 198 -14.92 13.65 -13.97
CA GLN A 198 -14.81 12.30 -13.42
C GLN A 198 -13.85 12.29 -12.24
N TYR A 199 -14.24 11.65 -11.15
CA TYR A 199 -13.35 11.39 -10.01
C TYR A 199 -12.56 10.11 -10.25
N MET A 200 -11.25 10.23 -10.33
CA MET A 200 -10.30 9.13 -10.50
C MET A 200 -9.56 8.87 -9.19
N GLU A 201 -9.65 7.65 -8.67
CA GLU A 201 -8.86 7.20 -7.51
C GLU A 201 -7.51 6.66 -7.97
N VAL A 202 -6.41 7.17 -7.41
CA VAL A 202 -5.04 6.83 -7.82
C VAL A 202 -4.16 6.61 -6.58
N LEU A 203 -3.37 5.54 -6.57
CA LEU A 203 -2.29 5.35 -5.60
C LEU A 203 -0.97 5.82 -6.20
N TRP A 204 -0.23 6.64 -5.47
CA TRP A 204 1.16 6.96 -5.81
C TRP A 204 2.10 6.01 -5.06
N VAL A 205 2.97 5.34 -5.80
CA VAL A 205 3.73 4.20 -5.29
C VAL A 205 5.22 4.26 -5.61
N ARG A 206 6.01 3.60 -4.76
CA ARG A 206 7.40 3.19 -5.04
C ARG A 206 7.45 1.68 -5.22
N TRP A 207 7.98 1.22 -6.34
CA TRP A 207 7.98 -0.18 -6.73
C TRP A 207 9.09 -0.98 -6.05
N PHE A 208 8.80 -2.27 -5.81
CA PHE A 208 9.78 -3.26 -5.41
C PHE A 208 10.08 -4.21 -6.56
N GLY A 209 11.34 -4.62 -6.69
CA GLY A 209 11.79 -5.72 -7.55
C GLY A 209 12.18 -6.95 -6.74
N VAL A 210 12.12 -8.12 -7.38
CA VAL A 210 12.65 -9.36 -6.80
C VAL A 210 14.16 -9.26 -6.70
N VAL A 211 14.73 -9.74 -5.58
CA VAL A 211 16.20 -9.78 -5.44
C VAL A 211 16.78 -10.81 -6.41
N PRO A 212 17.67 -10.42 -7.35
CA PRO A 212 18.24 -11.34 -8.32
C PRO A 212 18.94 -12.52 -7.65
N GLN A 213 18.86 -13.70 -8.27
CA GLN A 213 19.52 -14.94 -7.85
C GLN A 213 19.06 -15.50 -6.48
N TYR A 214 18.18 -14.82 -5.75
CA TYR A 214 17.65 -15.32 -4.50
C TYR A 214 16.59 -16.41 -4.75
N ARG A 215 16.84 -17.61 -4.22
CA ARG A 215 15.89 -18.73 -4.29
C ARG A 215 14.93 -18.69 -3.11
N TRP A 216 13.64 -18.84 -3.42
CA TRP A 216 12.54 -18.82 -2.48
C TRP A 216 11.53 -19.92 -2.78
N GLY A 217 10.57 -20.08 -1.88
CA GLY A 217 9.45 -20.99 -2.03
C GLY A 217 9.52 -22.19 -1.10
N PHE A 218 8.49 -23.04 -1.17
CA PHE A 218 8.31 -24.16 -0.25
C PHE A 218 9.48 -25.14 -0.26
N ARG A 219 10.04 -25.44 -1.44
CA ARG A 219 11.19 -26.35 -1.59
C ARG A 219 12.45 -25.82 -0.90
N GLU A 220 12.63 -24.50 -0.90
CA GLU A 220 13.80 -23.83 -0.31
C GLU A 220 13.58 -23.47 1.16
N GLY A 221 12.34 -23.57 1.66
CA GLY A 221 11.98 -23.15 3.01
C GLY A 221 12.18 -21.64 3.27
N ARG A 222 12.09 -20.82 2.21
CA ARG A 222 12.47 -19.40 2.23
C ARG A 222 11.33 -18.52 1.72
N LEU A 223 11.05 -17.44 2.46
CA LEU A 223 10.12 -16.40 2.02
C LEU A 223 10.68 -15.66 0.79
N PRO A 224 9.82 -15.16 -0.13
CA PRO A 224 10.25 -14.27 -1.20
C PRO A 224 11.02 -13.07 -0.63
N LYS A 225 12.05 -12.63 -1.34
CA LYS A 225 12.90 -11.51 -0.96
C LYS A 225 12.87 -10.45 -2.06
N ILE A 226 12.57 -9.22 -1.68
CA ILE A 226 12.38 -8.08 -2.58
C ILE A 226 13.19 -6.87 -2.10
N GLY A 227 13.55 -5.97 -3.01
CA GLY A 227 14.20 -4.69 -2.72
C GLY A 227 13.50 -3.57 -3.48
N PHE A 228 13.74 -2.30 -3.12
CA PHE A 228 13.23 -1.21 -3.95
C PHE A 228 13.85 -1.26 -5.34
N VAL A 229 13.08 -0.88 -6.36
CA VAL A 229 13.65 -0.55 -7.66
C VAL A 229 14.61 0.64 -7.46
N PRO A 230 15.86 0.58 -7.95
CA PRO A 230 16.81 1.67 -7.82
C PRO A 230 16.32 2.96 -8.46
N ASP A 231 16.83 4.10 -7.97
CA ASP A 231 16.47 5.45 -8.43
C ASP A 231 16.62 5.60 -9.95
N SER A 232 15.50 5.43 -10.62
CA SER A 232 15.36 5.35 -12.06
C SER A 232 13.96 5.81 -12.44
N PRO A 233 13.70 6.11 -13.72
CA PRO A 233 12.36 6.46 -14.17
C PRO A 233 11.29 5.40 -13.83
N ALA A 234 11.66 4.13 -13.61
CA ALA A 234 10.71 3.07 -13.25
C ALA A 234 10.47 2.91 -11.73
N ALA A 235 11.21 3.62 -10.87
CA ALA A 235 11.13 3.42 -9.42
C ALA A 235 9.79 3.88 -8.81
N PHE A 236 9.19 4.91 -9.41
CA PHE A 236 7.97 5.55 -8.95
C PHE A 236 6.93 5.55 -10.05
N GLY A 237 5.67 5.33 -9.68
CA GLY A 237 4.56 5.35 -10.61
C GLY A 237 3.22 5.42 -9.92
N PHE A 238 2.18 5.10 -10.67
CA PHE A 238 0.80 5.16 -10.22
C PHE A 238 0.10 3.83 -10.41
N LEU A 239 -0.75 3.48 -9.44
CA LEU A 239 -1.49 2.23 -9.41
C LEU A 239 -2.99 2.49 -9.27
N ASP A 240 -3.78 1.79 -10.08
CA ASP A 240 -5.22 1.73 -9.92
C ASP A 240 -5.53 0.90 -8.67
N PRO A 241 -6.23 1.45 -7.65
CA PRO A 241 -6.57 0.69 -6.45
C PRO A 241 -7.37 -0.60 -6.72
N SER A 242 -8.07 -0.71 -7.86
CA SER A 242 -8.78 -1.92 -8.27
C SER A 242 -7.87 -3.10 -8.64
N LEU A 243 -6.58 -2.85 -8.90
CA LEU A 243 -5.59 -3.87 -9.20
C LEU A 243 -4.91 -4.43 -7.95
N VAL A 244 -5.10 -3.80 -6.80
CA VAL A 244 -4.50 -4.23 -5.53
C VAL A 244 -5.22 -5.46 -5.02
N ILE A 245 -4.50 -6.56 -4.79
CA ILE A 245 -5.09 -7.77 -4.20
C ILE A 245 -5.33 -7.58 -2.71
N ARG A 246 -4.28 -7.16 -1.98
CA ARG A 246 -4.30 -6.96 -0.52
C ARG A 246 -3.06 -6.20 -0.05
N ALA A 247 -3.03 -5.87 1.24
CA ALA A 247 -1.81 -5.40 1.89
C ALA A 247 -0.83 -6.55 2.10
N CYS A 248 0.47 -6.24 2.14
CA CYS A 248 1.50 -7.21 2.50
C CYS A 248 2.34 -6.70 3.66
N HIS A 249 2.84 -7.61 4.51
CA HIS A 249 3.75 -7.25 5.59
C HIS A 249 5.20 -7.53 5.16
N LEU A 250 6.04 -6.50 5.16
CA LEU A 250 7.45 -6.62 4.81
C LEU A 250 8.32 -6.64 6.07
N ILE A 251 9.24 -7.61 6.12
CA ILE A 251 10.21 -7.77 7.21
C ILE A 251 11.58 -7.36 6.66
N PRO A 252 12.24 -6.30 7.20
CA PRO A 252 13.58 -5.94 6.76
C PRO A 252 14.57 -7.10 6.87
N ALA A 253 15.36 -7.33 5.83
CA ALA A 253 16.45 -8.27 5.87
C ALA A 253 17.65 -7.63 6.59
N PHE A 254 17.66 -7.68 7.93
CA PHE A 254 18.67 -7.00 8.75
C PHE A 254 20.13 -7.34 8.37
N ALA A 255 20.38 -8.56 7.87
CA ALA A 255 21.69 -9.01 7.43
C ALA A 255 22.19 -8.31 6.14
N ASP A 256 21.29 -7.74 5.34
CA ASP A 256 21.65 -7.00 4.13
C ASP A 256 21.94 -5.52 4.41
N HIS A 257 21.76 -5.09 5.66
CA HIS A 257 21.96 -3.71 6.11
C HIS A 257 21.08 -2.68 5.36
N ARG A 258 21.35 -1.40 5.62
CA ARG A 258 20.74 -0.26 4.94
C ARG A 258 21.70 0.25 3.86
N THR A 259 21.15 0.90 2.85
CA THR A 259 21.89 1.36 1.67
C THR A 259 21.38 2.71 1.18
N ASN A 260 22.26 3.43 0.49
CA ASN A 260 21.98 4.67 -0.24
C ASN A 260 21.91 4.46 -1.76
N ASP A 261 22.10 3.22 -2.24
CA ASP A 261 22.18 2.90 -3.67
C ASP A 261 20.80 2.91 -4.35
N LEU A 262 19.73 2.75 -3.56
CA LEU A 262 18.36 2.64 -4.07
C LEU A 262 17.66 3.99 -4.26
N LEU A 263 18.12 5.01 -3.53
CA LEU A 263 17.68 6.40 -3.60
C LEU A 263 18.69 7.24 -2.82
N ARG A 264 19.04 8.41 -3.36
CA ARG A 264 20.03 9.31 -2.75
C ARG A 264 19.84 9.47 -1.24
N HIS A 265 20.93 9.53 -0.49
CA HIS A 265 20.88 9.75 0.95
C HIS A 265 20.23 11.10 1.27
N GLY A 266 19.36 11.12 2.28
CA GLY A 266 18.67 12.31 2.76
C GLY A 266 17.15 12.16 2.79
N PRO A 267 16.44 13.22 3.21
CA PRO A 267 14.98 13.22 3.22
C PRO A 267 14.44 13.09 1.80
N SER A 268 13.32 12.36 1.68
CA SER A 268 12.55 12.27 0.44
C SER A 268 11.08 12.04 0.74
N ALA A 269 10.19 12.50 -0.15
CA ALA A 269 8.77 12.19 -0.15
C ALA A 269 8.47 10.68 -0.30
N ALA A 270 9.46 9.90 -0.78
CA ALA A 270 9.40 8.45 -0.86
C ALA A 270 9.68 7.72 0.48
N ARG A 271 10.11 8.45 1.51
CA ARG A 271 10.54 7.94 2.81
C ARG A 271 9.63 8.42 3.94
N LEU A 272 9.64 7.70 5.07
CA LEU A 272 8.95 8.18 6.25
C LEU A 272 9.71 9.38 6.87
N PRO A 273 9.02 10.27 7.59
CA PRO A 273 9.67 11.37 8.30
C PRO A 273 10.82 10.88 9.20
N GLY A 274 12.03 11.40 8.97
CA GLY A 274 13.24 11.04 9.72
C GLY A 274 14.08 9.91 9.11
N GLU A 275 13.60 9.19 8.09
CA GLU A 275 14.42 8.23 7.34
C GLU A 275 15.30 8.96 6.31
N VAL A 276 16.57 8.56 6.22
CA VAL A 276 17.56 9.16 5.32
C VAL A 276 18.16 8.18 4.31
N ASP A 277 17.92 6.89 4.50
CA ASP A 277 18.42 5.76 3.72
C ASP A 277 17.35 4.67 3.65
N ASP A 278 17.57 3.63 2.83
CA ASP A 278 16.61 2.52 2.66
C ASP A 278 17.18 1.20 3.21
N TRP A 279 16.32 0.28 3.63
CA TRP A 279 16.76 -1.11 3.78
C TRP A 279 17.10 -1.70 2.41
N ALA A 280 18.20 -2.44 2.31
CA ALA A 280 18.64 -3.03 1.04
C ALA A 280 17.60 -4.04 0.49
N SER A 281 16.96 -4.80 1.38
CA SER A 281 15.91 -5.74 0.99
C SER A 281 14.98 -6.11 2.14
N PHE A 282 13.90 -6.81 1.79
CA PHE A 282 12.83 -7.25 2.67
C PHE A 282 12.42 -8.68 2.33
N TYR A 283 12.00 -9.43 3.35
CA TYR A 283 11.23 -10.66 3.17
C TYR A 283 9.74 -10.35 3.16
N VAL A 284 8.99 -10.99 2.26
CA VAL A 284 7.55 -10.85 2.17
C VAL A 284 6.87 -11.87 3.07
N ASN A 285 6.11 -11.40 4.04
CA ASN A 285 5.24 -12.22 4.87
C ASN A 285 3.79 -12.09 4.37
N MET A 286 3.21 -13.21 3.91
CA MET A 286 1.89 -13.29 3.26
C MET A 286 0.90 -14.09 4.09
#